data_AF-A0A6A6ET97-F1
#
_entry.id   AF-A0A6A6ET97-F1
#
_cell.length_a   1.000
_cell.length_b   1.000
_cell.length_c   1.000
_cell.angle_alpha   90.00
_cell.angle_beta   90.00
_cell.angle_gamma   90.00
#
_symmetry.space_group_name_H-M   'P 1'
#
loop_
_entity.id
_entity.type
_entity.pdbx_description
1 polymer ?
#
loop_
_entity_poly.entity_id
_entity_poly.type
_entity_poly.pdbx_seq_one_letter_code
_entity_poly.pdbx_strand_id
1 'polypeptide(L)'
;MDLDWEEIKTLCYEDVTLLTLPNPEGRRDIIVMEVTLKYTKGAKKKPRPKTFILTEVDDFIFDPILLMIVIAILDNAFDAKVTSVEDIYCTRVPAPRHSLEFMWRQKKLRTPIFR
;
A
#
# COMPACT_ATOMS: atom_id res chain seq x y z
N MET A 1 -34.12 16.63 -8.84
CA MET A 1 -33.66 15.23 -8.89
C MET A 1 -32.23 15.28 -8.44
N ASP A 2 -32.05 15.28 -7.12
CA ASP A 2 -30.73 15.43 -6.51
C ASP A 2 -30.02 14.10 -6.67
N LEU A 3 -29.02 14.08 -7.55
CA LEU A 3 -28.05 13.00 -7.63
C LEU A 3 -27.32 13.00 -6.29
N ASP A 4 -27.83 12.23 -5.33
CA ASP A 4 -27.08 11.70 -4.20
C ASP A 4 -25.97 10.84 -4.81
N TRP A 5 -24.87 11.50 -5.19
CA TRP A 5 -23.62 10.84 -5.43
C TRP A 5 -23.26 10.21 -4.09
N GLU A 6 -23.66 8.96 -3.86
CA GLU A 6 -22.98 8.10 -2.90
C GLU A 6 -21.51 8.25 -3.24
N GLU A 7 -20.80 9.01 -2.39
CA GLU A 7 -19.37 9.22 -2.47
C GLU A 7 -18.76 7.83 -2.65
N ILE A 8 -18.26 7.50 -3.84
CA ILE A 8 -17.82 6.14 -4.16
C ILE A 8 -16.68 5.83 -3.20
N LYS A 9 -16.99 5.02 -2.19
CA LYS A 9 -16.07 4.59 -1.14
C LYS A 9 -15.07 3.62 -1.76
N THR A 10 -13.99 4.19 -2.28
CA THR A 10 -12.91 3.47 -2.96
C THR A 10 -11.67 3.42 -2.08
N LEU A 11 -10.76 2.50 -2.40
CA LEU A 11 -9.48 2.38 -1.74
C LEU A 11 -8.53 3.47 -2.28
N CYS A 12 -8.05 4.32 -1.39
CA CYS A 12 -7.12 5.39 -1.71
C CYS A 12 -5.72 5.07 -1.17
N TYR A 13 -4.70 5.83 -1.59
CA TYR A 13 -3.33 5.67 -1.09
C TYR A 13 -3.24 5.84 0.44
N GLU A 14 -4.05 6.70 1.04
CA GLU A 14 -4.09 6.87 2.50
C GLU A 14 -4.61 5.64 3.27
N ASP A 15 -5.19 4.66 2.57
CA ASP A 15 -5.68 3.41 3.15
C ASP A 15 -4.63 2.29 3.09
N VAL A 16 -3.48 2.54 2.45
CA VAL A 16 -2.41 1.55 2.23
C VAL A 16 -1.12 2.03 2.86
N THR A 17 -0.46 1.16 3.61
CA THR A 17 0.90 1.39 4.11
C THR A 17 1.82 0.36 3.46
N LEU A 18 2.89 0.80 2.80
CA LEU A 18 3.90 -0.08 2.24
C LEU A 18 5.18 0.05 3.06
N LEU A 19 5.68 -1.06 3.60
CA LEU A 19 6.81 -1.08 4.50
C LEU A 19 7.79 -2.21 4.21
N THR A 20 9.05 -2.00 4.58
CA THR A 20 10.12 -2.99 4.53
C THR A 20 10.54 -3.35 5.96
N LEU A 21 10.69 -4.64 6.22
CA LEU A 21 11.14 -5.21 7.50
C LEU A 21 12.50 -5.89 7.34
N PRO A 22 13.43 -5.71 8.30
CA PRO A 22 14.73 -6.37 8.26
C PRO A 22 14.60 -7.88 8.14
N ASN A 23 15.37 -8.48 7.24
CA ASN A 23 15.50 -9.93 7.13
C ASN A 23 16.97 -10.32 7.25
N PRO A 24 17.47 -10.57 8.49
CA PRO A 24 18.89 -10.83 8.73
C PRO A 24 19.43 -12.06 8.01
N GLU A 25 18.60 -13.08 7.82
CA GLU A 25 18.96 -14.35 7.19
C GLU A 25 18.74 -14.33 5.67
N GLY A 26 17.98 -13.35 5.17
CA GLY A 26 17.60 -13.23 3.78
C GLY A 26 18.56 -12.40 2.94
N ARG A 27 18.56 -12.70 1.63
CA ARG A 27 19.25 -11.89 0.62
C ARG A 27 18.70 -10.47 0.52
N ARG A 28 17.40 -10.30 0.82
CA ARG A 28 16.69 -9.04 0.81
C ARG A 28 15.76 -8.94 2.02
N ASP A 29 15.41 -7.71 2.35
CA ASP A 29 14.41 -7.41 3.37
C ASP A 29 13.01 -7.74 2.86
N ILE A 30 12.09 -7.97 3.80
CA ILE A 30 10.72 -8.41 3.51
C ILE A 30 9.85 -7.18 3.28
N ILE A 31 9.09 -7.16 2.19
CA ILE A 31 8.11 -6.12 1.94
C ILE A 31 6.76 -6.58 2.50
N VAL A 32 6.09 -5.69 3.22
CA VAL A 32 4.78 -5.92 3.81
C VAL A 32 3.86 -4.77 3.39
N MET A 33 2.60 -5.10 3.15
CA MET A 33 1.57 -4.12 2.84
C MET A 33 0.43 -4.23 3.83
N GLU A 34 0.09 -3.12 4.46
CA GLU A 34 -1.11 -3.01 5.28
C GLU A 34 -2.20 -2.30 4.46
N VAL A 35 -3.41 -2.85 4.47
CA VAL A 35 -4.56 -2.27 3.76
C VAL A 35 -5.71 -2.12 4.73
N THR A 36 -6.13 -0.88 4.97
CA THR A 36 -7.23 -0.55 5.88
C THR A 36 -8.50 -0.26 5.08
N LEU A 37 -9.42 -1.22 5.07
CA LEU A 37 -10.73 -1.06 4.46
C LEU A 37 -11.65 -0.28 5.43
N LYS A 38 -11.74 1.05 5.27
CA LYS A 38 -12.56 1.94 6.12
C LYS A 38 -14.07 1.65 6.02
N TYR A 39 -14.53 1.19 4.85
CA TYR A 39 -15.95 1.15 4.50
C TYR A 39 -16.52 -0.25 4.34
N THR A 40 -16.01 -1.25 5.09
CA THR A 40 -16.60 -2.59 5.02
C THR A 40 -18.05 -2.61 5.54
N LYS A 41 -18.90 -3.44 4.93
CA LYS A 41 -20.29 -3.65 5.35
C LYS A 41 -20.31 -4.25 6.77
N GLY A 42 -20.50 -3.39 7.77
CA GLY A 42 -20.67 -3.80 9.15
C GLY A 42 -22.10 -4.24 9.47
N ALA A 43 -22.26 -4.90 10.62
CA ALA A 43 -23.58 -5.15 11.19
C ALA A 43 -24.29 -3.81 11.47
N LYS A 44 -25.57 -3.70 11.09
CA LYS A 44 -26.43 -2.52 11.32
C LYS A 44 -25.93 -1.21 10.65
N LYS A 45 -25.35 -1.29 9.45
CA LYS A 45 -24.90 -0.12 8.64
C LYS A 45 -23.83 0.76 9.31
N LYS A 46 -23.18 0.29 10.38
CA LYS A 46 -22.05 1.00 10.99
C LYS A 46 -20.75 0.57 10.33
N PRO A 47 -19.92 1.49 9.79
CA PRO A 47 -18.60 1.15 9.28
C PRO A 47 -17.78 0.46 10.37
N ARG A 48 -17.13 -0.65 10.02
CA ARG A 48 -16.14 -1.30 10.87
C ARG A 48 -14.85 -1.41 10.06
N PRO A 49 -13.88 -0.50 10.26
CA PRO A 49 -12.60 -0.59 9.58
C PRO A 49 -11.95 -1.96 9.84
N LYS A 50 -11.36 -2.54 8.80
CA LYS A 50 -10.57 -3.77 8.91
C LYS A 50 -9.22 -3.55 8.24
N THR A 51 -8.15 -3.86 8.96
CA THR A 51 -6.80 -3.82 8.43
C THR A 51 -6.35 -5.23 8.10
N PHE A 52 -5.87 -5.42 6.87
CA PHE A 52 -5.28 -6.66 6.38
C PHE A 52 -3.78 -6.46 6.24
N ILE A 53 -3.00 -7.42 6.69
CA ILE A 53 -1.55 -7.44 6.50
C ILE A 53 -1.26 -8.49 5.42
N LEU A 54 -0.62 -8.04 4.35
CA LEU A 54 -0.26 -8.85 3.20
C LEU A 54 1.25 -8.99 3.15
N THR A 55 1.70 -10.20 2.83
CA THR A 55 3.09 -10.55 2.58
C THR A 55 3.24 -11.01 1.15
N GLU A 56 4.45 -10.92 0.63
CA GLU A 56 4.79 -11.36 -0.72
C GLU A 56 4.53 -12.86 -0.90
N VAL A 57 4.25 -13.25 -2.14
CA VAL A 57 4.09 -14.65 -2.56
C VAL A 57 4.97 -14.90 -3.80
N ASP A 58 5.39 -16.15 -4.00
CA ASP A 58 6.31 -16.48 -5.12
C ASP A 58 5.64 -16.36 -6.50
N ASP A 59 4.30 -16.36 -6.56
CA ASP A 59 3.53 -16.21 -7.79
C ASP A 59 3.22 -14.74 -8.10
N PHE A 60 4.00 -14.12 -8.99
CA PHE A 60 3.89 -12.69 -9.31
C PHE A 60 2.49 -12.20 -9.72
N ILE A 61 1.69 -13.04 -10.38
CA ILE A 61 0.32 -12.67 -10.80
C ILE A 61 -0.61 -12.53 -9.58
N PHE A 62 -0.29 -13.22 -8.48
CA PHE A 62 -1.07 -13.22 -7.25
C PHE A 62 -0.44 -12.38 -6.13
N ASP A 63 0.68 -11.69 -6.40
CA ASP A 63 1.31 -10.80 -5.42
C ASP A 63 0.69 -9.38 -5.47
N PRO A 64 -0.19 -9.03 -4.51
CA PRO A 64 -0.80 -7.72 -4.48
C PRO A 64 0.21 -6.62 -4.14
N ILE A 65 1.35 -6.95 -3.51
CA ILE A 65 2.39 -5.98 -3.16
C ILE A 65 3.11 -5.52 -4.42
N LEU A 66 3.52 -6.46 -5.28
CA LEU A 66 4.11 -6.13 -6.57
C LEU A 66 3.17 -5.27 -7.43
N LEU A 67 1.88 -5.63 -7.47
CA LEU A 67 0.87 -4.85 -8.18
C LEU A 67 0.76 -3.42 -7.62
N MET A 68 0.73 -3.28 -6.30
CA MET A 68 0.67 -1.97 -5.64
C MET A 68 1.89 -1.10 -5.97
N ILE A 69 3.09 -1.67 -5.95
CA ILE A 69 4.34 -0.95 -6.31
C ILE A 69 4.25 -0.44 -7.75
N VAL A 70 3.84 -1.29 -8.70
CA VAL A 70 3.72 -0.92 -10.11
C VAL A 70 2.72 0.22 -10.29
N ILE A 71 1.53 0.13 -9.69
CA ILE A 71 0.51 1.20 -9.75
C ILE A 71 1.06 2.50 -9.17
N ALA A 72 1.73 2.43 -8.01
CA ALA A 72 2.30 3.60 -7.35
C ALA A 72 3.41 4.27 -8.17
N ILE A 73 4.25 3.50 -8.88
CA ILE A 73 5.26 4.04 -9.80
C ILE A 73 4.57 4.75 -10.98
N LEU A 74 3.59 4.10 -11.61
CA LEU A 74 2.84 4.67 -12.74
C LEU A 74 2.11 5.97 -12.35
N ASP A 75 1.60 6.03 -11.12
CA ASP A 75 0.95 7.23 -10.59
C ASP A 75 1.94 8.30 -10.11
N ASN A 76 3.25 8.01 -10.05
CA ASN A 76 4.25 8.83 -9.36
C ASN A 76 3.78 9.17 -7.92
N ALA A 77 3.36 8.14 -7.19
CA ALA A 77 2.74 8.24 -5.88
C ALA A 77 3.74 8.30 -4.73
N PHE A 78 4.92 7.72 -4.87
CA PHE A 78 5.97 7.76 -3.86
C PHE A 78 6.51 9.19 -3.66
N ASP A 79 6.73 9.56 -2.40
CA ASP A 79 7.40 10.81 -2.04
C ASP A 79 8.91 10.74 -2.29
N ALA A 80 9.50 9.56 -2.05
CA ALA A 80 10.86 9.24 -2.44
C ALA A 80 11.01 9.15 -3.97
N LYS A 81 12.25 9.31 -4.46
CA LYS A 81 12.59 9.16 -5.88
C LYS A 81 12.67 7.68 -6.27
N VAL A 82 11.51 7.02 -6.31
CA VAL A 82 11.34 5.64 -6.79
C VAL A 82 10.91 5.69 -8.25
N THR A 83 11.66 5.02 -9.12
CA THR A 83 11.42 4.99 -10.57
C THR A 83 11.26 3.58 -11.11
N SER A 84 11.76 2.58 -10.40
CA SER A 84 11.63 1.17 -10.74
C SER A 84 11.20 0.33 -9.55
N VAL A 85 10.76 -0.90 -9.84
CA VAL A 85 10.48 -1.91 -8.81
C VAL A 85 11.77 -2.26 -8.05
N GLU A 86 12.91 -2.28 -8.74
CA GLU A 86 14.22 -2.60 -8.14
C GLU A 86 14.60 -1.59 -7.05
N ASP A 87 14.27 -0.31 -7.20
CA ASP A 87 14.49 0.72 -6.17
C ASP A 87 13.84 0.32 -4.83
N ILE A 88 12.69 -0.36 -4.87
CA ILE A 88 11.99 -0.86 -3.68
C ILE A 88 12.63 -2.16 -3.19
N TYR A 89 12.81 -3.15 -4.06
CA TYR A 89 13.27 -4.50 -3.69
C TYR A 89 14.74 -4.55 -3.24
N CYS A 90 15.56 -3.60 -3.68
CA CYS A 90 16.96 -3.48 -3.26
C CYS A 90 17.15 -2.60 -2.02
N THR A 91 16.10 -1.92 -1.55
CA THR A 91 16.16 -1.09 -0.35
C THR A 91 16.33 -1.97 0.90
N ARG A 92 17.25 -1.56 1.78
CA ARG A 92 17.50 -2.21 3.07
C ARG A 92 17.13 -1.29 4.21
N VAL A 93 16.58 -1.85 5.28
CA VAL A 93 16.28 -1.11 6.51
C VAL A 93 17.61 -0.78 7.20
N PRO A 94 17.95 0.50 7.39
CA PRO A 94 19.21 0.88 8.02
C PRO A 94 19.14 0.64 9.54
N ALA A 95 20.15 0.00 10.12
CA ALA A 95 20.29 -0.07 11.57
C ALA A 95 20.38 1.34 12.19
N PRO A 96 19.76 1.59 13.36
CA PRO A 96 19.08 0.65 14.25
C PRO A 96 17.57 0.51 13.99
N ARG A 97 17.06 0.91 12.82
CA ARG A 97 15.61 0.88 12.55
C ARG A 97 15.10 -0.55 12.42
N HIS A 98 13.84 -0.74 12.82
CA HIS A 98 13.13 -2.02 12.72
C HIS A 98 12.18 -2.10 11.52
N SER A 99 11.97 -0.99 10.81
CA SER A 99 11.21 -0.93 9.57
C SER A 99 11.58 0.32 8.78
N LEU A 100 11.20 0.33 7.50
CA LEU A 100 11.24 1.49 6.63
C LEU A 100 9.91 1.60 5.88
N GLU A 101 9.21 2.73 6.01
CA GLU A 101 7.96 2.98 5.30
C GLU A 101 8.22 3.76 4.00
N PHE A 102 7.55 3.36 2.91
CA PHE A 102 7.53 4.12 1.67
C PHE A 102 6.38 5.12 1.69
N MET A 103 6.69 6.36 2.05
CA MET A 103 5.70 7.43 2.15
C MET A 103 5.09 7.79 0.80
N TRP A 104 3.77 8.01 0.79
CA TRP A 104 3.06 8.59 -0.34
C TRP A 104 3.20 10.11 -0.36
N ARG A 105 3.20 10.70 -1.56
CA ARG A 105 3.07 12.15 -1.72
C ARG A 105 1.75 12.63 -1.12
N GLN A 106 1.78 13.74 -0.38
CA GLN A 106 0.58 14.30 0.25
C GLN A 106 -0.57 14.52 -0.74
N LYS A 107 -0.27 14.96 -1.96
CA LYS A 107 -1.27 15.20 -3.02
C LYS A 107 -1.94 13.93 -3.55
N LYS A 108 -1.39 12.74 -3.25
CA LYS A 108 -1.87 11.44 -3.75
C LYS A 108 -2.71 10.68 -2.74
N LEU A 109 -2.67 11.03 -1.46
CA LEU A 109 -3.37 10.33 -0.37
C LEU A 109 -4.84 10.02 -0.67
N ARG A 110 -5.60 11.00 -1.20
CA ARG A 110 -7.03 10.83 -1.54
C ARG A 110 -7.30 10.35 -2.97
N THR A 111 -6.25 9.97 -3.69
CA THR A 111 -6.42 9.48 -5.07
C THR A 111 -6.79 8.00 -5.01
N PRO A 112 -7.87 7.56 -5.70
CA PRO A 112 -8.23 6.16 -5.76
C PRO A 112 -7.11 5.32 -6.40
N ILE A 113 -6.84 4.13 -5.87
CA ILE A 113 -5.82 3.22 -6.41
C ILE A 113 -6.34 2.51 -7.66
N PHE A 114 -7.58 2.01 -7.61
CA PHE A 114 -8.25 1.37 -8.75
C PHE A 114 -9.20 2.37 -9.42
N ARG A 115 -8.93 2.67 -10.69
CA ARG A 115 -9.66 3.65 -11.51
C ARG A 115 -10.03 3.03 -12.85
#